data_AF-W5Y1V7-F1
#
_entry.id   AF-W5Y1V7-F1
#
_cell.length_a   1.000
_cell.length_b   1.000
_cell.length_c   1.000
_cell.angle_alpha   90.00
_cell.angle_beta   90.00
_cell.angle_gamma   90.00
#
_symmetry.space_group_name_H-M   'P 1'
#
loop_
_entity.id
_entity.type
_entity.pdbx_description
1 polymer ?
#
loop_
_entity_poly.entity_id
_entity_poly.type
_entity_poly.pdbx_seq_one_letter_code
_entity_poly.pdbx_strand_id
1 'polypeptide(L)'
;MSSLQEQLAAFTAQDKQEEKAETTTAKLQRMIAGILQEDVENIDPTKSLTELGASSLDIIELAVRTEMEFKFRVDAELFPEQPGSMTVVQLASLVDDHGDRHKDTANT
;
A
#
# COMPACT_ATOMS: atom_id res chain seq x y z
N MET A 1 -12.07 -5.96 -41.61
CA MET A 1 -11.75 -4.54 -41.36
C MET A 1 -12.49 -4.17 -40.08
N SER A 2 -11.82 -4.18 -38.94
CA SER A 2 -12.47 -3.85 -37.66
C SER A 2 -12.94 -2.40 -37.68
N SER A 3 -14.17 -2.18 -37.22
CA SER A 3 -14.82 -0.87 -37.21
C SER A 3 -14.13 0.09 -36.23
N LEU A 4 -14.19 1.39 -36.51
CA LEU A 4 -13.76 2.45 -35.60
C LEU A 4 -14.42 2.31 -34.20
N GLN A 5 -15.64 1.74 -34.17
CA GLN A 5 -16.35 1.45 -32.91
C GLN A 5 -15.69 0.32 -32.11
N GLU A 6 -15.13 -0.70 -32.77
CA GLU A 6 -14.38 -1.78 -32.11
C GLU A 6 -13.01 -1.29 -31.60
N GLN A 7 -12.36 -0.38 -32.34
CA GLN A 7 -11.12 0.25 -31.90
C GLN A 7 -11.34 1.18 -30.69
N LEU A 8 -12.45 1.94 -30.66
CA LEU A 8 -12.82 2.77 -29.51
C LEU A 8 -13.20 1.93 -28.29
N ALA A 9 -13.93 0.82 -28.48
CA ALA A 9 -14.25 -0.11 -27.40
C ALA A 9 -12.99 -0.73 -26.80
N ALA A 10 -12.02 -1.14 -27.62
CA ALA A 10 -10.73 -1.63 -27.15
C ALA A 10 -9.94 -0.56 -26.36
N PHE A 11 -9.95 0.69 -26.83
CA PHE A 11 -9.27 1.80 -26.15
C PHE A 11 -9.90 2.13 -24.79
N THR A 12 -11.24 2.16 -24.72
CA THR A 12 -11.97 2.35 -23.44
C THR A 12 -11.88 1.11 -22.52
N ALA A 13 -11.68 -0.08 -23.06
CA ALA A 13 -11.45 -1.29 -22.27
C ALA A 13 -10.04 -1.34 -21.69
N GLN A 14 -9.05 -0.77 -22.39
CA GLN A 14 -7.68 -0.60 -21.86
C GLN A 14 -7.67 0.39 -20.69
N ASP A 15 -8.40 1.51 -20.80
CA ASP A 15 -8.53 2.52 -19.73
C ASP A 15 -9.34 1.99 -18.52
N LYS A 16 -10.27 1.06 -18.75
CA LYS A 16 -11.14 0.50 -17.70
C LYS A 16 -10.52 -0.68 -16.92
N GLN A 17 -9.35 -1.18 -17.33
CA GLN A 17 -8.65 -2.24 -16.60
C GLN A 17 -7.63 -1.73 -15.57
N GLU A 18 -7.34 -0.42 -15.54
CA GLU A 18 -6.45 0.21 -14.55
C GLU A 18 -7.17 0.82 -13.34
N GLU A 19 -8.51 0.75 -13.28
CA GLU A 19 -9.27 0.89 -12.04
C GLU A 19 -9.47 -0.47 -11.36
N LYS A 20 -8.44 -1.32 -11.32
CA LYS A 20 -8.39 -2.33 -10.26
C LYS A 20 -8.08 -1.56 -9.00
N ALA A 21 -9.05 -1.44 -8.09
CA ALA A 21 -8.88 -0.82 -6.78
C ALA A 21 -7.49 -1.18 -6.26
N GLU A 22 -6.62 -0.17 -6.21
CA GLU A 22 -5.22 -0.39 -5.94
C GLU A 22 -5.11 -1.11 -4.59
N THR A 23 -4.47 -2.28 -4.57
CA THR A 23 -4.36 -3.06 -3.34
C THR A 23 -3.55 -2.26 -2.32
N THR A 24 -3.89 -2.39 -1.05
CA THR A 24 -3.16 -1.75 0.04
C THR A 24 -1.67 -2.08 0.01
N THR A 25 -1.32 -3.31 -0.39
CA THR A 25 0.06 -3.73 -0.64
C THR A 25 0.75 -2.87 -1.71
N ALA A 26 0.11 -2.60 -2.85
CA ALA A 26 0.71 -1.79 -3.92
C ALA A 26 0.93 -0.33 -3.48
N LYS A 27 -0.01 0.23 -2.69
CA LYS A 27 0.15 1.55 -2.09
C LYS A 27 1.35 1.61 -1.16
N LEU A 28 1.46 0.63 -0.27
CA LEU A 28 2.57 0.53 0.68
C LEU A 28 3.90 0.30 -0.04
N GLN A 29 3.96 -0.51 -1.09
CA GLN A 29 5.18 -0.69 -1.89
C GLN A 29 5.64 0.64 -2.49
N ARG A 30 4.74 1.45 -3.07
CA ARG A 30 5.09 2.78 -3.59
C ARG A 30 5.55 3.73 -2.49
N MET A 31 4.90 3.68 -1.32
CA MET A 31 5.27 4.50 -0.18
C MET A 31 6.68 4.16 0.32
N ILE A 32 6.98 2.86 0.47
CA ILE A 32 8.28 2.36 0.90
C ILE A 32 9.35 2.69 -0.14
N ALA A 33 9.08 2.47 -1.43
CA ALA A 33 9.97 2.85 -2.53
C ALA A 33 10.35 4.35 -2.45
N GLY A 34 9.36 5.22 -2.24
CA GLY A 34 9.58 6.66 -2.10
C GLY A 34 10.34 7.08 -0.84
N ILE A 35 10.29 6.29 0.24
CA ILE A 35 11.06 6.52 1.47
C ILE A 35 12.51 6.06 1.28
N LEU A 36 12.70 4.86 0.73
CA LEU A 36 14.01 4.24 0.52
C LEU A 36 14.77 4.80 -0.70
N GLN A 37 14.11 5.63 -1.52
CA GLN A 37 14.63 6.14 -2.79
C GLN A 37 15.00 5.02 -3.77
N GLU A 38 14.17 3.97 -3.78
CA GLU A 38 14.30 2.79 -4.64
C GLU A 38 13.18 2.75 -5.66
N ASP A 39 13.37 1.99 -6.73
CA ASP A 39 12.28 1.70 -7.68
C ASP A 39 11.27 0.75 -7.04
N VAL A 40 9.97 0.96 -7.31
CA VAL A 40 8.90 0.11 -6.76
C VAL A 40 9.06 -1.37 -7.12
N GLU A 41 9.67 -1.65 -8.28
CA GLU A 41 9.98 -3.00 -8.77
C GLU A 41 11.02 -3.73 -7.90
N ASN A 42 11.84 -2.98 -7.15
CA ASN A 42 12.83 -3.53 -6.21
C ASN A 42 12.23 -3.83 -4.82
N ILE A 43 11.01 -3.37 -4.55
CA ILE A 43 10.34 -3.59 -3.26
C ILE A 43 9.62 -4.94 -3.26
N ASP A 44 10.33 -5.97 -2.82
CA ASP A 44 9.73 -7.29 -2.60
C ASP A 44 8.80 -7.26 -1.37
N PRO A 45 7.48 -7.47 -1.55
CA PRO A 45 6.53 -7.32 -0.46
C PRO A 45 6.62 -8.45 0.58
N THR A 46 7.32 -9.54 0.27
CA THR A 46 7.54 -10.69 1.17
C THR A 46 8.75 -10.51 2.09
N LYS A 47 9.59 -9.51 1.83
CA LYS A 47 10.73 -9.16 2.69
C LYS A 47 10.30 -8.26 3.83
N SER A 48 11.01 -8.37 4.95
CA SER A 48 10.86 -7.45 6.07
C SER A 48 11.38 -6.05 5.73
N LEU A 49 10.88 -5.04 6.43
CA LEU A 49 11.33 -3.65 6.25
C LEU A 49 12.85 -3.51 6.42
N THR A 50 13.46 -4.20 7.38
CA THR A 50 14.92 -4.16 7.57
C THR A 50 15.69 -4.90 6.47
N GLU A 51 15.13 -5.98 5.91
CA GLU A 51 15.72 -6.67 4.75
C GLU A 51 15.64 -5.84 3.47
N LEU A 52 14.66 -4.93 3.38
CA LEU A 52 14.56 -3.92 2.33
C LEU A 52 15.52 -2.73 2.55
N GLY A 53 16.21 -2.68 3.69
CA GLY A 53 17.16 -1.62 4.03
C GLY A 53 16.56 -0.44 4.79
N ALA A 54 15.32 -0.55 5.28
CA ALA A 54 14.69 0.51 6.06
C ALA A 54 15.40 0.70 7.42
N SER A 55 15.84 1.93 7.68
CA SER A 55 16.33 2.34 8.99
C SER A 55 15.17 2.62 9.96
N SER A 56 15.47 2.78 11.25
CA SER A 56 14.47 3.18 12.24
C SER A 56 13.79 4.52 11.90
N LEU A 57 14.50 5.44 11.26
CA LEU A 57 13.91 6.71 10.80
C LEU A 57 12.92 6.48 9.66
N ASP A 58 13.27 5.61 8.72
CA ASP A 58 12.41 5.26 7.57
C ASP A 58 11.12 4.57 8.03
N ILE A 59 11.22 3.74 9.06
CA ILE A 59 10.07 3.08 9.69
C ILE A 59 9.15 4.11 10.37
N ILE A 60 9.70 5.14 11.02
CA ILE A 60 8.91 6.22 11.62
C ILE A 60 8.22 7.05 10.53
N GLU A 61 8.94 7.40 9.46
CA GLU A 61 8.36 8.10 8.30
C GLU A 61 7.25 7.27 7.64
N LEU A 62 7.46 5.96 7.51
CA LEU A 62 6.45 5.04 6.98
C LEU A 62 5.20 5.02 7.85
N ALA A 63 5.34 4.99 9.18
CA ALA A 63 4.22 5.08 10.10
C ALA A 63 3.43 6.38 9.89
N VAL A 64 4.10 7.53 9.90
CA VAL A 64 3.47 8.85 9.71
C VAL A 64 2.75 8.94 8.37
N ARG A 65 3.38 8.49 7.28
CA ARG A 65 2.75 8.51 5.95
C ARG A 65 1.57 7.55 5.84
N THR A 66 1.64 6.40 6.49
CA THR A 66 0.52 5.44 6.57
C THR A 66 -0.66 6.07 7.31
N GLU A 67 -0.43 6.75 8.44
CA GLU A 67 -1.50 7.48 9.15
C GLU A 67 -2.17 8.55 8.27
N MET A 68 -1.35 9.33 7.56
CA MET A 68 -1.83 10.41 6.71
C MET A 68 -2.64 9.90 5.51
N GLU A 69 -2.22 8.79 4.91
CA GLU A 69 -2.84 8.16 3.75
C GLU A 69 -4.15 7.47 4.12
N PHE A 70 -4.13 6.64 5.16
CA PHE A 70 -5.28 5.80 5.53
C PHE A 70 -6.20 6.41 6.60
N LYS A 71 -5.88 7.61 7.10
CA LYS A 71 -6.70 8.41 8.04
C LYS A 71 -7.02 7.71 9.37
N PHE A 72 -6.20 6.75 9.80
CA PHE A 72 -6.24 6.17 11.15
C PHE A 72 -4.91 6.41 11.88
N ARG A 73 -4.92 6.28 13.20
CA ARG A 73 -3.68 6.32 13.99
C ARG A 73 -2.98 4.97 13.96
N VAL A 74 -1.70 5.00 13.67
CA VAL A 74 -0.80 3.88 13.79
C VAL A 74 -0.43 3.81 15.28
N ASP A 75 -1.13 2.95 16.01
CA ASP A 75 -0.82 2.67 17.40
C ASP A 75 0.21 1.52 17.52
N ALA A 76 0.56 1.17 18.75
CA ALA A 76 1.47 0.06 19.05
C ALA A 76 0.90 -1.32 18.63
N GLU A 77 -0.37 -1.42 18.26
CA GLU A 77 -0.94 -2.66 17.69
C GLU A 77 -0.55 -2.79 16.20
N LEU A 78 -0.42 -1.67 15.49
CA LEU A 78 0.00 -1.62 14.09
C LEU A 78 1.51 -1.74 13.90
N PHE A 79 2.30 -1.20 14.83
CA PHE A 79 3.76 -1.31 14.84
C PHE A 79 4.18 -2.12 16.07
N PRO A 80 4.42 -3.44 15.94
CA PRO A 80 4.84 -4.29 17.05
C PRO A 80 6.18 -3.81 17.62
N GLU A 81 6.60 -4.33 18.79
CA GLU A 81 7.85 -3.95 19.45
C GLU A 81 9.10 -3.98 18.54
N GLN A 82 9.06 -4.76 17.45
CA GLN A 82 10.08 -4.84 16.40
C GLN A 82 9.45 -4.62 15.01
N PRO A 83 9.11 -3.36 14.65
CA PRO A 83 8.40 -3.08 13.40
C PRO A 83 9.25 -3.38 12.15
N GLY A 84 10.58 -3.37 12.29
CA GLY A 84 11.51 -3.67 11.21
C GLY A 84 11.42 -5.12 10.69
N SER A 85 10.98 -6.06 11.52
CA SER A 85 10.84 -7.48 11.14
C SER A 85 9.56 -7.79 10.35
N MET A 86 8.66 -6.82 10.22
CA MET A 86 7.39 -6.99 9.53
C MET A 86 7.57 -6.88 8.02
N THR A 87 6.87 -7.73 7.27
CA THR A 87 6.84 -7.69 5.81
C THR A 87 5.81 -6.68 5.29
N VAL A 88 5.96 -6.23 4.04
CA VAL A 88 4.99 -5.31 3.42
C VAL A 88 3.61 -5.93 3.31
N VAL A 89 3.52 -7.24 3.04
CA VAL A 89 2.24 -7.97 3.04
C VAL A 89 1.59 -7.94 4.41
N GLN A 90 2.35 -8.21 5.48
CA GLN A 90 1.80 -8.16 6.84
C GLN A 90 1.33 -6.76 7.22
N LEU A 91 2.11 -5.73 6.88
CA LEU A 91 1.70 -4.34 7.08
C LEU A 91 0.40 -4.04 6.33
N ALA A 92 0.28 -4.49 5.08
CA ALA A 92 -0.93 -4.31 4.28
C ALA A 92 -2.16 -4.97 4.94
N SER A 93 -2.02 -6.21 5.42
CA SER A 93 -3.10 -6.89 6.13
C SER A 93 -3.50 -6.16 7.41
N LEU A 94 -2.55 -5.62 8.18
CA LEU A 94 -2.89 -4.81 9.36
C LEU A 94 -3.63 -3.52 8.98
N VAL A 95 -3.19 -2.84 7.93
CA VAL A 95 -3.82 -1.62 7.42
C VAL A 95 -5.24 -1.89 6.95
N ASP A 96 -5.47 -2.99 6.22
CA ASP A 96 -6.79 -3.42 5.76
C ASP A 96 -7.71 -3.77 6.95
N ASP A 97 -7.20 -4.55 7.90
CA ASP A 97 -7.94 -4.94 9.11
C ASP A 97 -8.34 -3.72 9.97
N HIS A 98 -7.45 -2.73 10.13
CA HIS A 98 -7.78 -1.48 10.84
C HIS A 98 -8.71 -0.58 10.03
N GLY A 99 -8.52 -0.49 8.71
CA GLY A 99 -9.37 0.28 7.82
C GLY A 99 -10.83 -0.18 7.87
N ASP A 100 -11.07 -1.49 7.94
CA ASP A 100 -12.41 -2.05 8.05
C ASP A 100 -13.04 -1.83 9.43
N ARG A 101 -12.26 -1.90 10.52
CA ARG A 101 -12.74 -1.55 11.88
C ARG A 101 -13.22 -0.10 12.00
N HIS A 102 -12.54 0.84 11.35
CA HIS A 102 -12.92 2.26 11.42
C HIS A 102 -14.15 2.60 10.57
N LYS A 103 -14.36 1.92 9.43
CA LYS A 103 -15.58 2.08 8.61
C LYS A 103 -16.85 1.68 9.37
N ASP A 104 -16.76 0.67 10.23
CA ASP A 104 -17.92 0.18 11.02
C ASP A 104 -18.37 1.19 12.08
N THR A 105 -17.45 1.98 12.64
CA THR A 105 -17.77 2.99 13.67
C THR A 105 -18.36 4.30 13.14
N ALA A 106 -18.28 4.56 11.84
CA ALA A 106 -18.79 5.79 11.22
C ALA A 106 -20.27 5.70 10.79
N ASN A 107 -20.90 4.53 10.98
CA ASN A 107 -22.25 4.24 10.47
C ASN A 107 -23.31 4.02 11.57
N THR A 108 -23.07 4.51 12.78
CA THR A 108 -24.05 4.54 13.90
C THR A 108 -24.28 5.98 14.35
#